data_AF-A0A9E3WV09-F1
#
_entry.id   AF-A0A9E3WV09-F1
#
_cell.length_a   1.000
_cell.length_b   1.000
_cell.length_c   1.000
_cell.angle_alpha   90.00
_cell.angle_beta   90.00
_cell.angle_gamma   90.00
#
_symmetry.space_group_name_H-M   'P 1'
#
loop_
_entity.id
_entity.type
_entity.pdbx_description
1 polymer ?
#
loop_
_entity_poly.entity_id
_entity_poly.type
_entity_poly.pdbx_seq_one_letter_code
_entity_poly.pdbx_strand_id
1 'polypeptide(L)'
;MKLLSLEDCFELFFETPSAATFASVRERVLEDDGYQPDWEKLHEVTRLVQQRRRRQAIEAVDALMPAWGLCPRLHYLAGLAAEQAGDWEEVELRRFLMQACLDGL
;
A
#
# COMPACT_ATOMS: atom_id res chain seq x y z
N MET A 1 11.24 -19.53 -17.32
CA MET A 1 11.29 -18.78 -16.06
C MET A 1 9.85 -18.57 -15.62
N LYS A 2 9.44 -19.03 -14.44
CA LYS A 2 8.04 -18.85 -14.00
C LYS A 2 7.87 -17.37 -13.65
N LEU A 3 6.91 -16.70 -14.29
CA LEU A 3 6.58 -15.32 -13.99
C LEU A 3 5.95 -15.27 -12.59
N LEU A 4 6.51 -14.46 -11.69
CA LEU A 4 5.94 -14.22 -10.36
C LEU A 4 4.55 -13.58 -10.49
N SER A 5 3.62 -13.95 -9.62
CA SER A 5 2.32 -13.29 -9.53
C SER A 5 2.47 -11.86 -9.00
N LEU A 6 1.43 -11.03 -9.14
CA LEU A 6 1.44 -9.68 -8.59
C LEU A 6 1.65 -9.69 -7.06
N GLU A 7 1.01 -10.64 -6.37
CA GLU A 7 1.14 -10.84 -4.92
C GLU A 7 2.58 -11.20 -4.54
N ASP A 8 3.19 -12.17 -5.24
CA ASP A 8 4.60 -12.55 -5.01
C ASP A 8 5.56 -11.36 -5.24
N CYS A 9 5.27 -10.51 -6.24
CA CYS A 9 6.07 -9.30 -6.50
C CYS A 9 5.97 -8.30 -5.35
N PHE A 10 4.76 -8.11 -4.79
CA PHE A 10 4.55 -7.24 -3.64
C PHE A 10 5.22 -7.76 -2.38
N GLU A 11 5.09 -9.06 -2.09
CA GLU A 11 5.82 -9.69 -0.98
C GLU A 11 7.32 -9.47 -1.10
N LEU A 12 7.90 -9.73 -2.29
CA LEU A 12 9.32 -9.51 -2.53
C LEU A 12 9.73 -8.05 -2.37
N PHE A 13 8.89 -7.11 -2.79
CA PHE A 13 9.13 -5.68 -2.58
C PHE A 13 9.08 -5.30 -1.10
N PHE A 14 8.14 -5.84 -0.33
CA PHE A 14 8.05 -5.56 1.11
C PHE A 14 9.21 -6.20 1.91
N GLU A 15 9.66 -7.39 1.51
CA GLU A 15 10.80 -8.06 2.14
C GLU A 15 12.14 -7.42 1.73
N THR A 16 12.28 -7.03 0.46
CA THR A 16 13.51 -6.45 -0.10
C THR A 16 13.21 -5.23 -0.97
N PRO A 17 12.92 -4.06 -0.38
CA PRO A 17 12.63 -2.84 -1.12
C PRO A 17 13.86 -2.40 -1.93
N SER A 18 13.73 -2.36 -3.26
CA SER A 18 14.80 -2.00 -4.18
C SER A 18 14.25 -1.69 -5.57
N ALA A 19 14.96 -0.87 -6.35
CA ALA A 19 14.42 -0.37 -7.63
C ALA A 19 14.01 -1.53 -8.57
N ALA A 20 14.67 -2.68 -8.44
CA ALA A 20 14.33 -3.89 -9.18
C ALA A 20 13.02 -4.53 -8.71
N THR A 21 12.78 -4.63 -7.40
CA THR A 21 11.55 -5.20 -6.85
C THR A 21 10.37 -4.26 -7.05
N PHE A 22 10.56 -2.94 -6.94
CA PHE A 22 9.56 -1.93 -7.30
C PHE A 22 9.20 -1.99 -8.79
N ALA A 23 10.19 -2.03 -9.68
CA ALA A 23 9.95 -2.16 -11.11
C ALA A 23 9.16 -3.42 -11.45
N SER A 24 9.49 -4.54 -10.80
CA SER A 24 8.77 -5.82 -10.98
C SER A 24 7.29 -5.70 -10.58
N VAL A 25 7.00 -5.07 -9.43
CA VAL A 25 5.61 -4.80 -9.01
C VAL A 25 4.91 -3.90 -10.01
N ARG A 26 5.56 -2.80 -10.42
CA ARG A 26 4.98 -1.82 -11.35
C ARG A 26 4.65 -2.47 -12.69
N GLU A 27 5.53 -3.29 -13.24
CA GLU A 27 5.27 -4.05 -14.47
C GLU A 27 4.02 -4.91 -14.33
N ARG A 28 3.88 -5.64 -13.22
CA ARG A 28 2.69 -6.46 -12.97
C ARG A 28 1.41 -5.67 -12.81
N VAL A 29 1.43 -4.55 -12.11
CA VAL A 29 0.25 -3.68 -11.98
C VAL A 29 -0.19 -3.14 -13.35
N LEU A 30 0.76 -2.82 -14.23
CA LEU A 30 0.46 -2.32 -15.59
C LEU A 30 -0.03 -3.42 -16.54
N GLU A 31 0.31 -4.69 -16.27
CA GLU A 31 -0.15 -5.87 -17.01
C GLU A 31 -1.49 -6.42 -16.50
N ASP A 32 -1.97 -5.97 -15.33
CA ASP A 32 -3.21 -6.44 -14.73
C ASP A 32 -4.42 -5.68 -15.31
N ASP A 33 -5.11 -6.32 -16.27
CA ASP A 33 -6.35 -5.82 -16.87
C ASP A 33 -7.49 -5.61 -15.83
N GLY A 34 -7.38 -6.23 -14.65
CA GLY A 34 -8.29 -6.05 -13.53
C GLY A 34 -7.96 -4.84 -12.64
N TYR A 35 -6.78 -4.23 -12.81
CA TYR A 35 -6.38 -3.07 -12.02
C TYR A 35 -7.12 -1.81 -12.50
N GLN A 36 -8.20 -1.49 -11.79
CA GLN A 36 -8.95 -0.25 -11.98
C GLN A 36 -8.77 0.65 -10.75
N PRO A 37 -7.94 1.72 -10.83
CA PRO A 37 -7.80 2.65 -9.73
C PRO A 37 -9.12 3.39 -9.49
N ASP A 38 -9.83 2.95 -8.45
CA ASP A 38 -11.04 3.57 -7.92
C ASP A 38 -10.68 4.54 -6.78
N TRP A 39 -10.69 5.82 -7.11
CA TRP A 39 -10.39 6.91 -6.17
C TRP A 39 -11.43 7.04 -5.05
N GLU A 40 -12.66 6.54 -5.23
CA GLU A 40 -13.69 6.60 -4.20
C GLU A 40 -13.30 5.75 -2.98
N LYS A 41 -12.64 4.60 -3.21
CA LYS A 41 -12.13 3.76 -2.11
C LYS A 41 -11.08 4.49 -1.28
N LEU A 42 -10.19 5.25 -1.93
CA LEU A 42 -9.19 6.05 -1.22
C LEU A 42 -9.83 7.22 -0.44
N HIS A 43 -10.90 7.81 -0.97
CA HIS A 43 -11.70 8.79 -0.26
C HIS A 43 -12.39 8.20 0.97
N GLU A 44 -12.89 6.96 0.87
CA GLU A 44 -13.48 6.25 2.00
C GLU A 44 -12.43 6.01 3.12
N VAL A 45 -11.24 5.52 2.78
CA VAL A 45 -10.14 5.39 3.77
C VAL A 45 -9.82 6.74 4.41
N THR A 46 -9.71 7.80 3.61
CA THR A 46 -9.47 9.17 4.11
C THR A 46 -10.54 9.57 5.13
N ARG A 47 -11.83 9.32 4.83
CA ARG A 47 -12.95 9.64 5.71
C ARG A 47 -12.90 8.85 7.02
N LEU A 48 -12.59 7.56 6.95
CA LEU A 48 -12.51 6.68 8.13
C LEU A 48 -11.39 7.13 9.08
N VAL A 49 -10.22 7.47 8.54
CA VAL A 49 -9.08 8.03 9.30
C VAL A 49 -9.47 9.36 9.97
N GLN A 50 -10.10 10.28 9.23
CA GLN A 50 -10.54 11.57 9.78
C GLN A 50 -11.55 11.42 10.92
N GLN A 51 -12.43 10.42 10.83
CA GLN A 51 -13.43 10.10 11.85
C GLN A 51 -12.87 9.27 13.02
N ARG A 52 -11.56 8.99 13.05
CA ARG A 52 -10.90 8.11 14.04
C ARG A 52 -11.53 6.71 14.14
N ARG A 53 -12.12 6.24 13.04
CA ARG A 53 -12.71 4.90 12.93
C ARG A 53 -11.61 3.87 12.62
N ARG A 54 -10.64 3.76 13.54
CA ARG A 54 -9.39 2.99 13.38
C ARG A 54 -9.60 1.62 12.75
N ARG A 55 -10.47 0.79 13.32
CA ARG A 55 -10.64 -0.59 12.86
C ARG A 55 -11.11 -0.66 11.42
N GLN A 56 -12.06 0.19 11.05
CA GLN A 56 -12.58 0.24 9.69
C GLN A 56 -11.58 0.86 8.72
N ALA A 57 -10.78 1.83 9.17
CA ALA A 57 -9.69 2.35 8.35
C ALA A 57 -8.67 1.27 8.01
N ILE A 58 -8.29 0.42 8.98
CA ILE A 58 -7.39 -0.72 8.76
C ILE A 58 -8.03 -1.74 7.81
N GLU A 59 -9.28 -2.18 8.08
CA GLU A 59 -10.01 -3.11 7.21
C GLU A 59 -10.11 -2.58 5.76
N ALA A 60 -10.32 -1.27 5.58
CA ALA A 60 -10.41 -0.64 4.27
C ALA A 60 -9.04 -0.52 3.57
N VAL A 61 -7.95 -0.34 4.32
CA VAL A 61 -6.57 -0.39 3.77
C VAL A 61 -6.25 -1.80 3.30
N ASP A 62 -6.53 -2.82 4.11
CA ASP A 62 -6.24 -4.22 3.79
C ASP A 62 -6.99 -4.67 2.53
N ALA A 63 -8.24 -4.24 2.37
CA ALA A 63 -9.04 -4.53 1.18
C ALA A 63 -8.51 -3.88 -0.13
N LEU A 64 -7.63 -2.88 -0.02
CA LEU A 64 -6.97 -2.27 -1.17
C LEU A 64 -5.62 -2.92 -1.51
N MET A 65 -5.06 -3.68 -0.57
CA MET A 65 -3.86 -4.46 -0.81
C MET A 65 -4.19 -5.79 -1.51
N PRO A 66 -3.27 -6.32 -2.33
CA PRO A 66 -1.98 -5.74 -2.69
C PRO A 66 -2.08 -4.70 -3.83
N ALA A 67 -3.20 -4.63 -4.55
CA ALA A 67 -3.35 -3.81 -5.77
C ALA A 67 -2.88 -2.34 -5.64
N TRP A 68 -3.07 -1.72 -4.48
CA TRP A 68 -2.67 -0.34 -4.21
C TRP A 68 -1.34 -0.21 -3.45
N GLY A 69 -0.54 -1.28 -3.36
CA GLY A 69 0.69 -1.31 -2.58
C GLY A 69 1.78 -0.36 -3.08
N LEU A 70 1.69 0.13 -4.32
CA LEU A 70 2.56 1.21 -4.84
C LEU A 70 1.95 2.61 -4.70
N CYS A 71 0.82 2.76 -4.00
CA CYS A 71 0.19 4.05 -3.77
C CYS A 71 0.77 4.72 -2.51
N PRO A 72 1.61 5.77 -2.63
CA PRO A 72 2.20 6.42 -1.45
C PRO A 72 1.13 7.02 -0.54
N ARG A 73 0.02 7.51 -1.11
CA ARG A 73 -1.10 8.07 -0.33
C ARG A 73 -1.81 7.00 0.50
N LEU A 74 -1.91 5.76 0.02
CA LEU A 74 -2.51 4.68 0.80
C LEU A 74 -1.64 4.38 2.04
N HIS A 75 -0.31 4.29 1.86
CA HIS A 75 0.62 4.09 2.98
C HIS A 75 0.57 5.24 3.98
N TYR A 76 0.49 6.49 3.52
CA TYR A 76 0.28 7.64 4.41
C TYR A 76 -0.97 7.49 5.28
N LEU A 77 -2.11 7.14 4.68
CA LEU A 77 -3.37 6.98 5.40
C LEU A 77 -3.34 5.78 6.38
N ALA A 78 -2.71 4.69 5.98
CA ALA A 78 -2.49 3.53 6.84
C ALA A 78 -1.61 3.91 8.07
N GLY A 79 -0.55 4.70 7.86
CA GLY A 79 0.29 5.21 8.93
C GLY A 79 -0.49 6.09 9.92
N LEU A 80 -1.40 6.95 9.44
CA LEU A 80 -2.27 7.72 10.33
C LEU A 80 -3.24 6.83 11.13
N ALA A 81 -3.79 5.78 10.51
CA ALA A 81 -4.62 4.81 11.20
C ALA A 81 -3.83 4.04 12.29
N ALA A 82 -2.58 3.68 12.00
CA ALA A 82 -1.63 3.04 12.92
C ALA A 82 -1.18 3.97 14.08
N GLU A 83 -1.07 5.26 13.83
CA GLU A 83 -0.77 6.24 14.88
C GLU A 83 -1.95 6.41 15.84
N GLN A 84 -3.18 6.55 15.30
CA GLN A 84 -4.41 6.58 16.11
C GLN A 84 -4.61 5.29 16.91
N ALA A 85 -3.96 4.22 16.46
CA ALA A 85 -3.94 2.90 17.02
C ALA A 85 -2.92 2.71 18.17
N GLY A 86 -1.94 3.60 18.29
CA GLY A 86 -0.77 3.40 19.15
C GLY A 86 0.17 2.31 18.66
N ASP A 87 0.08 1.92 17.39
CA ASP A 87 0.92 0.90 16.76
C ASP A 87 2.10 1.56 16.05
N TRP A 88 3.13 1.90 16.82
CA TRP A 88 4.26 2.69 16.34
C TRP A 88 5.19 1.92 15.38
N GLU A 89 5.23 0.60 15.48
CA GLU A 89 5.99 -0.23 14.54
C GLU A 89 5.38 -0.12 13.13
N GLU A 90 4.05 -0.26 13.05
CA GLU A 90 3.31 -0.10 11.80
C GLU A 90 3.41 1.33 11.25
N VAL A 91 3.41 2.36 12.11
CA VAL A 91 3.62 3.76 11.69
C VAL A 91 4.95 3.92 10.93
N GLU A 92 6.04 3.40 11.47
CA GLU A 92 7.36 3.53 10.87
C GLU A 92 7.47 2.73 9.57
N LEU A 93 6.92 1.50 9.54
CA LEU A 93 6.83 0.70 8.31
C LEU A 93 6.09 1.47 7.21
N ARG A 94 4.91 2.05 7.52
CA ARG A 94 4.12 2.78 6.53
C ARG A 94 4.78 4.07 6.06
N ARG A 95 5.50 4.78 6.94
CA ARG A 95 6.31 5.95 6.55
C ARG A 95 7.44 5.55 5.60
N PHE A 96 8.13 4.46 5.90
CA PHE A 96 9.16 3.92 5.03
C PHE A 96 8.60 3.56 3.65
N LEU A 97 7.50 2.78 3.59
CA LEU A 97 6.89 2.37 2.32
C LEU A 97 6.32 3.55 1.52
N MET A 98 5.74 4.54 2.19
CA MET A 98 5.34 5.80 1.55
C MET A 98 6.53 6.47 0.86
N GLN A 99 7.66 6.58 1.56
CA GLN A 99 8.87 7.21 1.01
C GLN A 99 9.46 6.39 -0.13
N ALA A 100 9.56 5.07 0.01
CA ALA A 100 10.02 4.17 -1.05
C ALA A 100 9.17 4.33 -2.33
N CYS A 101 7.84 4.40 -2.19
CA CYS A 101 6.95 4.62 -3.33
C CYS A 101 7.17 6.00 -4.01
N LEU A 102 7.47 7.05 -3.24
CA LEU A 102 7.75 8.38 -3.78
C LEU A 102 9.09 8.45 -4.50
N ASP A 103 10.09 7.74 -3.97
CA ASP A 103 11.43 7.70 -4.55
C ASP A 103 11.51 6.77 -5.77
N GLY A 104 10.49 5.93 -6.00
CA GLY A 104 10.53 4.87 -7.00
C GLY A 104 11.62 3.84 -6.70
N LEU A 105 11.95 3.72 -5.40
CA LEU A 105 12.80 2.66 -4.85
C LEU A 105 12.05 1.36 -4.87
#